data_AF-A0A951VW76-F1
#
_entry.id   AF-A0A951VW76-F1
#
_cell.length_a   1.000
_cell.length_b   1.000
_cell.length_c   1.000
_cell.angle_alpha   90.00
_cell.angle_beta   90.00
_cell.angle_gamma   90.00
#
_symmetry.space_group_name_H-M   'P 1'
#
loop_
_entity.id
_entity.type
_entity.pdbx_description
1 polymer ?
#
loop_
_entity_poly.entity_id
_entity_poly.type
_entity_poly.pdbx_seq_one_letter_code
_entity_poly.pdbx_strand_id
1 'polypeptide(L)'
;VMYIGLAVLVVVAAMLLWRYYKTRLKLIKPSKPNQNSVTEFEVIARHDRLALIDLALKNQDYRSAMGHCYLLIQERNETTGSRIKAFTPQELSQKLEPEFHEFLSRYEFVFYANDTINADNDRNLILHIVKL
;
A
#
# COMPACT_ATOMS: atom_id res chain seq x y z
N VAL A 1 -0.42 57.05 18.96
CA VAL A 1 -1.39 56.12 19.62
C VAL A 1 -1.91 55.04 18.66
N MET A 2 -2.27 55.36 17.40
CA MET A 2 -2.71 54.35 16.41
C MET A 2 -1.69 53.22 16.10
N TYR A 3 -0.40 53.52 16.02
CA TYR A 3 0.62 52.52 15.68
C TYR A 3 0.85 51.46 16.78
N ILE A 4 0.59 51.82 18.04
CA ILE A 4 0.74 50.90 19.18
C ILE A 4 -0.37 49.84 19.11
N GLY A 5 -1.60 50.24 18.76
CA GLY A 5 -2.71 49.31 18.55
C GLY A 5 -2.44 48.31 17.42
N LEU A 6 -1.85 48.78 16.32
CA LEU A 6 -1.48 47.93 15.19
C LEU A 6 -0.40 46.91 15.56
N ALA A 7 0.62 47.34 16.32
CA ALA A 7 1.71 46.46 16.77
C ALA A 7 1.19 45.35 17.70
N VAL A 8 0.28 45.68 18.62
CA VAL A 8 -0.34 44.68 19.51
C VAL A 8 -1.16 43.66 18.70
N LEU A 9 -1.87 44.10 17.66
CA LEU A 9 -2.68 43.23 16.81
C LEU A 9 -1.82 42.25 16.00
N VAL A 10 -0.67 42.70 15.49
CA VAL A 10 0.31 41.84 14.80
C VAL A 10 0.89 40.78 15.74
N VAL A 11 1.22 41.16 16.99
CA VAL A 11 1.75 40.23 17.99
C VAL A 11 0.70 39.17 18.36
N VAL A 12 -0.56 39.57 18.53
CA VAL A 12 -1.66 38.64 18.80
C VAL A 12 -1.90 37.70 17.62
N ALA A 13 -1.89 38.21 16.39
CA ALA A 13 -2.03 37.40 15.19
C ALA A 13 -0.89 36.39 15.02
N ALA A 14 0.37 36.80 15.26
CA ALA A 14 1.52 35.92 15.24
C ALA A 14 1.45 34.83 16.31
N MET A 15 0.98 35.18 17.52
CA MET A 15 0.81 34.23 18.62
C MET A 15 -0.29 33.20 18.31
N LEU A 16 -1.39 33.62 17.69
CA LEU A 16 -2.48 32.73 17.25
C LEU A 16 -2.03 31.80 16.12
N LEU A 17 -1.29 32.31 15.14
CA LEU A 17 -0.69 31.52 14.07
C LEU A 17 0.30 30.49 14.64
N TRP A 18 1.20 30.90 15.53
CA TRP A 18 2.14 29.98 16.19
C TRP A 18 1.40 28.88 16.94
N ARG A 19 0.33 29.24 17.66
CA ARG A 19 -0.49 28.26 18.40
C ARG A 19 -1.19 27.31 17.43
N TYR A 20 -1.73 27.81 16.32
CA TYR A 20 -2.37 27.03 15.25
C TYR A 20 -1.41 26.06 14.57
N TYR A 21 -0.21 26.52 14.21
CA TYR A 21 0.83 25.66 13.62
C TYR A 21 1.36 24.63 14.61
N LYS A 22 1.52 24.99 15.90
CA LYS A 22 1.98 24.07 16.95
C LYS A 22 0.95 22.98 17.26
N THR A 23 -0.35 23.27 17.21
CA THR A 23 -1.40 22.22 17.30
C THR A 23 -1.47 21.37 16.04
N ARG A 24 -1.24 21.93 14.84
CA ARG A 24 -1.19 21.17 13.58
C ARG A 24 0.05 20.28 13.46
N LEU A 25 1.23 20.71 13.94
CA LEU A 25 2.46 19.90 13.89
C LEU A 25 2.35 18.62 14.75
N LYS A 26 1.60 18.66 15.86
CA LYS A 26 1.29 17.47 16.65
C LYS A 26 0.20 16.58 16.04
N LEU A 27 -0.38 16.99 14.91
CA LEU A 27 -1.39 16.24 14.16
C LEU A 27 -0.90 15.72 12.80
N ILE A 28 0.40 15.81 12.51
CA ILE A 28 1.02 14.94 11.51
C ILE A 28 1.36 13.66 12.25
N LYS A 29 0.32 12.85 12.49
CA LYS A 29 0.54 11.41 12.66
C LYS A 29 1.26 10.95 11.38
N PRO A 30 2.24 10.03 11.45
CA PRO A 30 2.64 9.32 10.24
C PRO A 30 1.34 8.83 9.59
N SER A 31 1.15 9.13 8.30
CA SER A 31 -0.02 8.68 7.55
C SER A 31 -0.23 7.21 7.90
N LYS A 32 -1.29 6.94 8.67
CA LYS A 32 -1.73 5.57 8.90
C LYS A 32 -1.89 4.97 7.50
N PRO A 33 -1.41 3.74 7.26
CA PRO A 33 -1.66 3.09 5.98
C PRO A 33 -3.17 3.14 5.76
N ASN A 34 -3.56 3.70 4.63
CA ASN A 34 -4.93 3.97 4.24
C ASN A 34 -5.70 2.63 4.27
N GLN A 35 -6.43 2.38 5.35
CA GLN A 35 -7.22 1.15 5.57
C GLN A 35 -8.47 1.08 4.67
N ASN A 36 -8.63 2.00 3.70
CA ASN A 36 -9.79 2.06 2.81
C ASN A 36 -9.53 1.55 1.39
N SER A 37 -8.39 0.93 1.07
CA SER A 37 -8.13 0.41 -0.27
C SER A 37 -8.75 -0.98 -0.53
N VAL A 38 -9.89 -1.30 0.07
CA VAL A 38 -10.60 -2.58 -0.15
C VAL A 38 -11.45 -2.52 -1.44
N THR A 39 -11.60 -1.36 -2.08
CA THR A 39 -12.49 -1.17 -3.24
C THR A 39 -11.81 -0.87 -4.59
N GLU A 40 -10.48 -0.89 -4.71
CA GLU A 40 -9.80 -0.36 -5.93
C GLU A 40 -8.89 -1.36 -6.66
N PHE A 41 -9.15 -2.66 -6.56
CA PHE A 41 -8.45 -3.64 -7.40
C PHE A 41 -9.21 -3.87 -8.71
N GLU A 42 -9.38 -2.80 -9.47
CA GLU A 42 -9.92 -2.85 -10.84
C GLU A 42 -9.02 -3.70 -11.73
N VAL A 43 -9.67 -4.38 -12.69
CA VAL A 43 -9.05 -5.33 -13.62
C VAL A 43 -8.24 -4.55 -14.64
N ILE A 44 -6.92 -4.51 -14.43
CA ILE A 44 -5.95 -3.79 -15.24
C ILE A 44 -5.21 -4.80 -16.12
N ALA A 45 -4.95 -4.46 -17.39
CA ALA A 45 -4.27 -5.35 -18.33
C ALA A 45 -2.87 -5.77 -17.81
N ARG A 46 -2.43 -6.99 -18.12
CA ARG A 46 -1.19 -7.61 -17.59
C ARG A 46 0.07 -6.74 -17.69
N HIS A 47 0.23 -5.97 -18.79
CA HIS A 47 1.38 -5.07 -18.98
C HIS A 47 1.34 -3.85 -18.04
N ASP A 48 0.14 -3.32 -17.79
CA ASP A 48 -0.05 -2.21 -16.86
C ASP A 48 0.16 -2.67 -15.41
N ARG A 49 -0.19 -3.91 -15.06
CA ARG A 49 0.05 -4.44 -13.69
C ARG A 49 1.53 -4.52 -13.33
N LEU A 50 2.41 -4.93 -14.24
CA LEU A 50 3.86 -4.94 -13.99
C LEU A 50 4.39 -3.52 -13.77
N ALA A 51 3.88 -2.54 -14.53
CA ALA A 51 4.23 -1.14 -14.34
C ALA A 51 3.73 -0.59 -12.99
N LEU A 52 2.56 -1.01 -12.53
CA LEU A 52 2.03 -0.66 -11.21
C LEU A 52 2.84 -1.26 -10.06
N ILE A 53 3.32 -2.50 -10.22
CA ILE A 53 4.22 -3.12 -9.25
C ILE A 53 5.54 -2.33 -9.19
N ASP A 54 6.14 -2.01 -10.34
CA ASP A 54 7.40 -1.24 -10.38
C ASP A 54 7.22 0.18 -9.78
N LEU A 55 6.10 0.84 -10.07
CA LEU A 55 5.77 2.14 -9.47
C LEU A 55 5.60 2.05 -7.96
N ALA A 56 4.86 1.05 -7.47
CA ALA A 56 4.65 0.82 -6.05
C ALA A 56 5.97 0.50 -5.32
N LEU A 57 6.85 -0.29 -5.94
CA LEU A 57 8.18 -0.59 -5.41
C LEU A 57 9.07 0.67 -5.34
N LYS A 58 9.03 1.54 -6.36
CA LYS A 58 9.75 2.84 -6.35
C LYS A 58 9.24 3.75 -5.24
N ASN A 59 7.94 3.73 -4.98
CA ASN A 59 7.30 4.52 -3.93
C ASN A 59 7.40 3.88 -2.53
N GLN A 60 8.09 2.74 -2.39
CA GLN A 60 8.18 1.96 -1.15
C GLN A 60 6.81 1.52 -0.59
N ASP A 61 5.79 1.46 -1.44
CA ASP A 61 4.47 0.97 -1.11
C ASP A 61 4.38 -0.55 -1.38
N TYR A 62 5.03 -1.31 -0.52
CA TYR A 62 5.09 -2.77 -0.65
C TYR A 62 3.73 -3.44 -0.44
N ARG A 63 2.78 -2.78 0.25
CA ARG A 63 1.43 -3.30 0.43
C ARG A 63 0.73 -3.36 -0.92
N SER A 64 0.73 -2.23 -1.61
CA SER A 64 0.12 -2.13 -2.94
C SER A 64 0.86 -3.01 -3.95
N ALA A 65 2.19 -3.05 -3.92
CA ALA A 65 2.97 -3.93 -4.79
C ALA A 65 2.62 -5.42 -4.59
N MET A 66 2.45 -5.86 -3.33
CA MET A 66 2.06 -7.22 -2.99
C MET A 66 0.62 -7.52 -3.45
N GLY A 67 -0.31 -6.57 -3.31
CA GLY A 67 -1.67 -6.66 -3.85
C GLY A 67 -1.70 -6.86 -5.37
N HIS A 68 -0.95 -6.04 -6.12
CA HIS A 68 -0.87 -6.17 -7.57
C HIS A 68 -0.21 -7.48 -8.02
N CYS A 69 0.80 -7.94 -7.28
CA CYS A 69 1.45 -9.22 -7.54
C CYS A 69 0.49 -10.40 -7.34
N TYR A 70 -0.34 -10.39 -6.28
CA TYR A 70 -1.37 -11.41 -6.05
C TYR A 70 -2.38 -11.49 -7.21
N LEU A 71 -2.83 -10.33 -7.72
CA LEU A 71 -3.76 -10.30 -8.86
C LEU A 71 -3.12 -10.87 -10.13
N LEU A 72 -1.82 -10.61 -10.35
CA LEU A 72 -1.08 -11.18 -11.48
C LEU A 72 -0.98 -12.72 -11.37
N ILE A 73 -0.77 -13.26 -10.17
CA ILE A 73 -0.81 -14.71 -9.91
C ILE A 73 -2.20 -15.28 -10.22
N GLN A 74 -3.27 -14.59 -9.78
CA GLN A 74 -4.65 -14.99 -10.07
C GLN A 74 -4.92 -15.03 -11.57
N GLU A 75 -4.56 -13.98 -12.32
CA GLU A 75 -4.72 -13.94 -13.78
C GLU A 75 -3.95 -15.07 -14.50
N ARG A 76 -2.70 -15.34 -14.07
CA ARG A 76 -1.91 -16.45 -14.63
C ARG A 76 -2.62 -17.79 -14.40
N ASN A 77 -3.21 -17.99 -13.23
CA ASN A 77 -3.98 -19.19 -12.95
C ASN A 77 -5.30 -19.25 -13.73
N GLU A 78 -6.01 -18.14 -13.91
CA GLU A 78 -7.24 -18.06 -14.72
C GLU A 78 -7.01 -18.50 -16.17
N THR A 79 -5.91 -18.04 -16.78
CA THR A 79 -5.54 -18.41 -18.16
C THR A 79 -5.14 -19.87 -18.32
N THR A 80 -4.73 -20.56 -17.24
CA THR A 80 -4.24 -21.95 -17.30
C THR A 80 -5.38 -22.98 -17.18
N GLY A 81 -6.62 -22.58 -16.84
CA GLY A 81 -7.66 -23.55 -16.49
C GLY A 81 -9.14 -23.21 -16.70
N SER A 82 -9.50 -22.00 -17.16
CA SER A 82 -10.88 -21.59 -17.48
C SER A 82 -11.91 -21.58 -16.32
N ARG A 83 -12.76 -20.54 -16.37
CA ARG A 83 -13.80 -20.09 -15.43
C ARG A 83 -13.30 -19.48 -14.13
N ILE A 84 -13.76 -18.24 -13.92
CA ILE A 84 -13.59 -17.39 -12.73
C ILE A 84 -14.06 -18.17 -11.50
N LYS A 85 -13.13 -18.90 -10.89
CA LYS A 85 -13.27 -19.37 -9.52
C LYS A 85 -12.24 -18.55 -8.76
N ALA A 86 -12.70 -17.58 -7.98
CA ALA A 86 -11.84 -16.81 -7.10
C ALA A 86 -11.23 -17.80 -6.10
N PHE A 87 -10.01 -18.25 -6.37
CA PHE A 87 -9.30 -19.17 -5.50
C PHE A 87 -8.77 -18.39 -4.31
N THR A 88 -8.94 -18.95 -3.11
CA THR A 88 -8.28 -18.41 -1.91
C THR A 88 -6.75 -18.49 -2.09
N PRO A 89 -5.96 -17.66 -1.38
CA PRO A 89 -4.51 -17.78 -1.45
C PRO A 89 -4.04 -19.20 -1.07
N GLN A 90 -4.68 -19.84 -0.10
CA GLN A 90 -4.46 -21.25 0.25
C GLN A 90 -4.75 -22.23 -0.92
N GLU A 91 -5.85 -22.05 -1.67
CA GLU A 91 -6.18 -22.89 -2.83
C GLU A 91 -5.21 -22.67 -4.00
N LEU A 92 -4.77 -21.42 -4.24
CA LEU A 92 -3.74 -21.10 -5.22
C LEU A 92 -2.41 -21.74 -4.86
N SER A 93 -2.05 -21.64 -3.59
CA SER A 93 -0.86 -22.23 -3.01
C SER A 93 -0.80 -23.73 -3.31
N GLN A 94 -1.90 -24.47 -3.18
CA GLN A 94 -1.92 -25.93 -3.45
C GLN A 94 -1.82 -26.30 -4.93
N LYS A 95 -2.11 -25.35 -5.83
CA LYS A 95 -2.12 -25.56 -7.29
C LYS A 95 -0.84 -25.10 -7.98
N LEU A 96 -0.15 -24.14 -7.38
CA LEU A 96 1.03 -23.51 -7.93
C LEU A 96 2.31 -24.18 -7.44
N GLU A 97 3.40 -23.82 -8.09
CA GLU A 97 4.74 -24.24 -7.68
C GLU A 97 5.07 -23.73 -6.26
N PRO A 98 5.97 -24.43 -5.55
CA PRO A 98 6.20 -24.15 -4.14
C PRO A 98 6.76 -22.76 -3.86
N GLU A 99 7.37 -22.12 -4.86
CA GLU A 99 7.87 -20.75 -4.82
C GLU A 99 6.76 -19.72 -4.57
N PHE A 100 5.51 -20.02 -4.95
CA PHE A 100 4.36 -19.16 -4.70
C PHE A 100 3.77 -19.34 -3.28
N HIS A 101 4.06 -20.44 -2.57
CA HIS A 101 3.54 -20.69 -1.22
C HIS A 101 3.95 -19.60 -0.24
N GLU A 102 5.24 -19.26 -0.23
CA GLU A 102 5.80 -18.29 0.70
C GLU A 102 5.18 -16.91 0.48
N PHE A 103 5.06 -16.51 -0.80
CA PHE A 103 4.41 -15.26 -1.17
C PHE A 103 2.93 -15.24 -0.76
N LEU A 104 2.16 -16.30 -1.06
CA LEU A 104 0.73 -16.36 -0.77
C LEU A 104 0.44 -16.40 0.73
N SER A 105 1.26 -17.12 1.50
CA SER A 105 1.17 -17.11 2.96
C SER A 105 1.48 -15.72 3.51
N ARG A 106 2.51 -15.06 2.98
CA ARG A 106 2.85 -13.69 3.39
C ARG A 106 1.74 -12.69 3.05
N TYR A 107 1.15 -12.80 1.85
CA TYR A 107 -0.02 -12.03 1.45
C TYR A 107 -1.18 -12.21 2.43
N GLU A 108 -1.48 -13.45 2.84
CA GLU A 108 -2.53 -13.72 3.81
C GLU A 108 -2.30 -12.99 5.14
N PHE A 109 -1.08 -13.05 5.68
CA PHE A 109 -0.74 -12.35 6.91
C PHE A 109 -0.89 -10.83 6.78
N VAL A 110 -0.39 -10.24 5.69
CA VAL A 110 -0.43 -8.78 5.48
C VAL A 110 -1.86 -8.26 5.30
N PHE A 111 -2.71 -8.98 4.55
CA PHE A 111 -4.04 -8.48 4.16
C PHE A 111 -5.18 -8.97 5.05
N TYR A 112 -5.12 -10.20 5.58
CA TYR A 112 -6.19 -10.76 6.41
C TYR A 112 -5.86 -10.74 7.90
N ALA A 113 -4.59 -10.98 8.27
CA ALA A 113 -4.16 -10.89 9.67
C ALA A 113 -3.72 -9.46 10.08
N ASN A 114 -3.72 -8.50 9.14
CA ASN A 114 -3.23 -7.14 9.34
C ASN A 114 -1.79 -7.07 9.88
N ASP A 115 -0.96 -8.02 9.49
CA ASP A 115 0.44 -8.04 9.88
C ASP A 115 1.21 -6.86 9.27
N THR A 116 2.29 -6.47 9.95
CA THR A 116 3.17 -5.39 9.50
C THR A 116 4.03 -5.84 8.33
N ILE A 117 4.17 -4.95 7.35
CA ILE A 117 5.06 -5.16 6.21
C ILE A 117 6.50 -4.99 6.65
N ASN A 118 7.33 -5.95 6.28
CA ASN A 118 8.77 -5.89 6.39
C ASN A 118 9.33 -5.54 5.01
N ALA A 119 9.79 -4.30 4.86
CA ALA A 119 10.25 -3.75 3.59
C ALA A 119 11.30 -4.63 2.87
N ASP A 120 12.28 -5.17 3.60
CA ASP A 120 13.36 -5.94 2.99
C ASP A 120 12.87 -7.32 2.54
N ASN A 121 12.15 -8.03 3.42
CA ASN A 121 11.65 -9.36 3.13
C ASN A 121 10.56 -9.35 2.05
N ASP A 122 9.57 -8.47 2.19
CA ASP A 122 8.41 -8.41 1.31
C ASP A 122 8.79 -7.92 -0.09
N ARG A 123 9.73 -6.98 -0.19
CA ARG A 123 10.29 -6.55 -1.48
C ARG A 123 10.99 -7.70 -2.21
N ASN A 124 11.82 -8.47 -1.51
CA ASN A 124 12.55 -9.57 -2.12
C ASN A 124 11.61 -10.67 -2.62
N LEU A 125 10.58 -10.99 -1.83
CA LEU A 125 9.52 -11.92 -2.23
C LEU A 125 8.76 -11.43 -3.47
N ILE A 126 8.33 -10.17 -3.51
CA ILE A 126 7.64 -9.59 -4.68
C ILE A 126 8.55 -9.65 -5.92
N LEU A 127 9.82 -9.27 -5.79
CA LEU A 127 10.76 -9.29 -6.91
C LEU A 127 11.08 -10.70 -7.42
N HIS A 128 11.07 -11.70 -6.54
CA HIS A 128 11.25 -13.09 -6.93
C HIS A 128 10.08 -13.56 -7.79
N ILE A 129 8.84 -13.31 -7.34
CA ILE A 129 7.62 -13.70 -8.06
C ILE A 129 7.49 -12.99 -9.41
N VAL A 130 7.81 -11.70 -9.49
CA VAL A 130 7.71 -10.93 -10.74
C VAL A 130 8.67 -11.43 -11.82
N LYS A 131 9.76 -12.10 -11.43
CA LYS A 131 10.78 -12.62 -12.36
C LYS A 131 10.48 -14.05 -12.88
N LEU A 132 9.46 -14.72 -12.33
CA LEU A 132 8.99 -16.07 -12.70
C LEU A 132 7.91 -16.05 -13.80
#